data_AF-A0A1W9UJC4-F1
#
_entry.id   AF-A0A1W9UJC4-F1
#
_cell.length_a   1.000
_cell.length_b   1.000
_cell.length_c   1.000
_cell.angle_alpha   90.00
_cell.angle_beta   90.00
_cell.angle_gamma   90.00
#
_symmetry.space_group_name_H-M   'P 1'
#
loop_
_entity.id
_entity.type
_entity.pdbx_description
1 polymer ?
#
loop_
_entity_poly.entity_id
_entity_poly.type
_entity_poly.pdbx_seq_one_letter_code
_entity_poly.pdbx_strand_id
1 'polypeptide(L)'
;MALSFDRAGYETVYCDLMFGLGIPIPLKGLTTLKRVARVLMPVVGRMPMSFIYPTGEKQREIVPKYEKWYQWASVIAGDFNYIKRHLPHRLEAKVIVTNTTTAADVELLTARGVRYLVTTTPRFQGRSFGTNVLEATLTAVAGKGRPLAAKEIEKLLEELNFKPNITQLN
;
A
#
# COMPACT_ATOMS: atom_id res chain seq x y z
N MET A 1 -5.99 -5.56 0.49
CA MET A 1 -6.13 -4.30 1.25
C MET A 1 -7.44 -3.59 0.95
N ALA A 2 -7.65 -3.03 -0.25
CA ALA A 2 -8.89 -2.34 -0.63
C ALA A 2 -10.19 -3.11 -0.31
N LEU A 3 -10.27 -4.38 -0.73
CA LEU A 3 -11.41 -5.25 -0.47
C LEU A 3 -11.68 -5.48 1.03
N SER A 4 -10.63 -5.49 1.86
CA SER A 4 -10.74 -5.76 3.29
C SER A 4 -11.46 -4.62 4.00
N PHE A 5 -11.12 -3.37 3.68
CA PHE A 5 -11.78 -2.19 4.26
C PHE A 5 -13.20 -2.00 3.75
N ASP A 6 -13.43 -2.22 2.44
CA ASP A 6 -14.76 -2.17 1.84
C ASP A 6 -15.72 -3.18 2.50
N ARG A 7 -15.28 -4.44 2.66
CA ARG A 7 -16.06 -5.50 3.33
C ARG A 7 -16.25 -5.25 4.82
N ALA A 8 -15.32 -4.55 5.47
CA ALA A 8 -15.44 -4.16 6.87
C ALA A 8 -16.37 -2.93 7.07
N GLY A 9 -16.96 -2.39 6.01
CA GLY A 9 -17.93 -1.30 6.09
C GLY A 9 -17.32 0.08 6.25
N TYR A 10 -16.03 0.25 5.95
CA TYR A 10 -15.39 1.56 6.00
C TYR A 10 -15.91 2.47 4.88
N GLU A 11 -16.09 3.76 5.15
CA GLU A 11 -16.20 4.76 4.08
C GLU A 11 -14.86 4.83 3.34
N THR A 12 -14.84 4.52 2.04
CA THR A 12 -13.61 4.43 1.25
C THR A 12 -13.54 5.50 0.16
N VAL A 13 -12.35 6.09 0.02
CA VAL A 13 -11.97 6.96 -1.10
C VAL A 13 -10.72 6.40 -1.74
N TYR A 14 -10.86 5.89 -2.96
CA TYR A 14 -9.74 5.41 -3.77
C TYR A 14 -9.12 6.57 -4.54
N CYS A 15 -7.82 6.77 -4.31
CA CYS A 15 -7.09 7.95 -4.77
C CYS A 15 -6.15 7.64 -5.95
N ASP A 16 -6.32 6.50 -6.61
CA ASP A 16 -5.49 6.04 -7.73
C ASP A 16 -5.41 7.06 -8.87
N LEU A 17 -6.54 7.70 -9.21
CA LEU A 17 -6.57 8.79 -10.19
C LEU A 17 -5.73 9.99 -9.75
N MET A 18 -5.79 10.30 -8.47
CA MET A 18 -5.18 11.49 -7.91
C MET A 18 -3.66 11.32 -7.82
N PHE A 19 -3.20 10.29 -7.11
CA PHE A 19 -1.78 10.06 -6.87
C PHE A 19 -1.07 9.37 -8.03
N GLY A 20 -1.76 8.50 -8.78
CA GLY A 20 -1.19 7.79 -9.92
C GLY A 20 -1.24 8.58 -11.23
N LEU A 21 -2.32 9.34 -11.48
CA LEU A 21 -2.53 10.03 -12.76
C LEU A 21 -2.60 11.56 -12.65
N GLY A 22 -2.59 12.13 -11.44
CA GLY A 22 -2.72 13.58 -11.23
C GLY A 22 -4.12 14.14 -11.49
N ILE A 23 -5.14 13.28 -11.66
CA ILE A 23 -6.51 13.67 -11.94
C ILE A 23 -7.23 13.89 -10.59
N PRO A 24 -7.69 15.10 -10.25
CA PRO A 24 -8.18 15.46 -8.91
C PRO A 24 -9.62 14.97 -8.63
N ILE A 25 -9.94 13.72 -9.00
CA ILE A 25 -11.27 13.12 -8.86
C ILE A 25 -11.20 11.98 -7.82
N PRO A 26 -11.85 12.12 -6.65
CA PRO A 26 -11.93 11.06 -5.66
C PRO A 26 -12.92 9.98 -6.12
N LEU A 27 -12.55 8.70 -6.00
CA LEU A 27 -13.45 7.59 -6.32
C LEU A 27 -14.01 6.98 -5.04
N LYS A 28 -15.34 7.05 -4.86
CA LYS A 28 -16.03 6.44 -3.73
C LYS A 28 -16.64 5.09 -4.10
N GLY A 29 -16.34 4.08 -3.30
CA GLY A 29 -16.89 2.73 -3.43
C GLY A 29 -16.24 1.88 -4.54
N LEU A 30 -16.16 0.58 -4.27
CA LEU A 30 -15.43 -0.37 -5.11
C LEU A 30 -16.04 -0.50 -6.53
N THR A 31 -17.35 -0.36 -6.65
CA THR A 31 -18.05 -0.41 -7.94
C THR A 31 -17.61 0.74 -8.86
N THR A 32 -17.49 1.95 -8.33
CA THR A 32 -17.01 3.12 -9.07
C THR A 32 -15.57 2.92 -9.52
N LEU A 33 -14.70 2.46 -8.61
CA LEU A 33 -13.31 2.14 -8.92
C LEU A 33 -13.21 1.15 -10.09
N LYS A 34 -13.97 0.05 -10.04
CA LYS A 34 -13.98 -0.97 -11.11
C LYS A 34 -14.46 -0.43 -12.45
N ARG A 35 -15.49 0.43 -12.47
CA ARG A 35 -16.01 1.05 -13.70
C ARG A 35 -14.97 1.96 -14.33
N VAL A 36 -14.36 2.83 -13.53
CA VAL A 36 -13.31 3.74 -13.99
C VAL A 36 -12.08 2.96 -14.49
N ALA A 37 -11.63 1.94 -13.75
CA ALA A 37 -10.53 1.10 -14.18
C ALA A 37 -10.81 0.45 -15.55
N ARG A 38 -12.02 -0.07 -15.80
CA ARG A 38 -12.36 -0.67 -17.10
C ARG A 38 -12.19 0.30 -18.27
N VAL A 39 -12.48 1.57 -18.07
CA VAL A 39 -12.35 2.61 -19.11
C VAL A 39 -10.89 3.03 -19.30
N LEU A 40 -10.14 3.19 -18.20
CA LEU A 40 -8.78 3.76 -18.25
C LEU A 40 -7.69 2.71 -18.53
N MET A 41 -7.87 1.47 -18.09
CA MET A 41 -6.84 0.42 -18.17
C MET A 41 -6.29 0.15 -19.59
N PRO A 42 -7.07 0.21 -20.68
CA PRO A 42 -6.52 0.03 -22.04
C PRO A 42 -5.44 1.05 -22.42
N VAL A 43 -5.49 2.25 -21.82
CA VAL A 43 -4.51 3.33 -22.04
C VAL A 43 -3.45 3.28 -20.95
N VAL A 44 -3.86 3.36 -19.68
CA VAL A 44 -2.94 3.45 -18.52
C VAL A 44 -2.06 2.20 -18.40
N GLY A 45 -2.61 1.02 -18.67
CA GLY A 45 -1.86 -0.25 -18.62
C GLY A 45 -0.79 -0.38 -19.70
N ARG A 46 -0.76 0.52 -20.69
CA ARG A 46 0.28 0.58 -21.74
C ARG A 46 1.27 1.73 -21.54
N MET A 47 1.09 2.55 -20.50
CA MET A 47 2.01 3.65 -20.20
C MET A 47 3.30 3.12 -19.57
N PRO A 48 4.44 3.82 -19.74
CA PRO A 48 5.66 3.48 -19.02
C PRO A 48 5.45 3.52 -17.51
N MET A 49 6.02 2.54 -16.78
CA MET A 49 5.89 2.47 -15.32
C MET A 49 6.32 3.75 -14.61
N SER A 50 7.33 4.46 -15.13
CA SER A 50 7.84 5.72 -14.56
C SER A 50 6.85 6.90 -14.60
N PHE A 51 5.76 6.78 -15.37
CA PHE A 51 4.71 7.78 -15.46
C PHE A 51 3.67 7.57 -14.36
N ILE A 52 3.39 6.31 -14.03
CA ILE A 52 2.29 5.94 -13.13
C ILE A 52 2.80 5.63 -11.73
N TYR A 53 4.04 5.17 -11.56
CA TYR A 53 4.63 4.75 -10.29
C TYR A 53 5.93 5.52 -9.97
N PRO A 54 6.17 5.89 -8.70
CA PRO A 54 7.44 6.49 -8.31
C PRO A 54 8.61 5.51 -8.43
N THR A 55 9.58 5.81 -9.29
CA THR A 55 10.79 5.01 -9.50
C THR A 55 12.06 5.85 -9.35
N GLY A 56 13.15 5.22 -8.90
CA GLY A 56 14.45 5.87 -8.72
C GLY A 56 14.39 7.04 -7.73
N GLU A 57 14.95 8.19 -8.11
CA GLU A 57 15.00 9.38 -7.23
C GLU A 57 13.62 9.85 -6.76
N LYS A 58 12.56 9.61 -7.55
CA LYS A 58 11.18 9.94 -7.18
C LYS A 58 10.67 9.21 -5.92
N GLN A 59 11.35 8.15 -5.47
CA GLN A 59 11.04 7.43 -4.23
C GLN A 59 11.64 8.11 -2.98
N ARG A 60 12.68 8.94 -3.15
CA ARG A 60 13.34 9.66 -2.06
C ARG A 60 12.70 11.02 -1.78
N GLU A 61 12.05 11.58 -2.78
CA GLU A 61 11.42 12.90 -2.72
C GLU A 61 10.00 12.83 -2.12
N ILE A 62 9.71 13.74 -1.19
CA ILE A 62 8.37 13.96 -0.64
C ILE A 62 7.82 15.27 -1.22
N VAL A 63 6.80 15.15 -2.08
CA VAL A 63 6.05 16.25 -2.68
C VAL A 63 4.59 16.14 -2.23
N PRO A 64 4.20 16.76 -1.11
CA PRO A 64 2.83 16.67 -0.59
C PRO A 64 1.80 17.04 -1.66
N LYS A 65 0.77 16.20 -1.82
CA LYS A 65 -0.36 16.44 -2.70
C LYS A 65 -1.64 15.92 -2.08
N TYR A 66 -2.75 16.56 -2.39
CA TYR A 66 -4.09 16.14 -1.99
C TYR A 66 -4.21 15.86 -0.48
N GLU A 67 -3.54 16.68 0.33
CA GLU A 67 -3.44 16.51 1.79
C GLU A 67 -4.80 16.41 2.47
N LYS A 68 -5.83 17.04 1.89
CA LYS A 68 -7.23 16.91 2.31
C LYS A 68 -7.65 15.45 2.53
N TRP A 69 -7.24 14.52 1.66
CA TRP A 69 -7.63 13.11 1.79
C TRP A 69 -6.82 12.34 2.82
N TYR A 70 -5.56 12.73 3.04
CA TYR A 70 -4.78 12.24 4.18
C TYR A 70 -5.41 12.67 5.51
N GLN A 71 -5.86 13.93 5.60
CA GLN A 71 -6.48 14.45 6.82
C GLN A 71 -7.89 13.88 7.05
N TRP A 72 -8.66 13.68 5.98
CA TRP A 72 -9.99 13.06 6.06
C TRP A 72 -9.93 11.61 6.55
N ALA A 73 -8.96 10.83 6.08
CA ALA A 73 -8.87 9.41 6.42
C ALA A 73 -8.52 9.18 7.89
N SER A 74 -9.15 8.21 8.54
CA SER A 74 -8.68 7.64 9.82
C SER A 74 -7.59 6.58 9.59
N VAL A 75 -7.71 5.85 8.47
CA VAL A 75 -6.77 4.82 8.01
C VAL A 75 -6.30 5.15 6.60
N ILE A 76 -4.99 5.30 6.41
CA ILE A 76 -4.35 5.49 5.11
C ILE A 76 -3.79 4.14 4.67
N ALA A 77 -4.32 3.62 3.56
CA ALA A 77 -4.06 2.25 3.11
C ALA A 77 -3.52 2.26 1.67
N GLY A 78 -2.35 1.66 1.42
CA GLY A 78 -1.79 1.60 0.07
C GLY A 78 -0.35 1.12 0.01
N ASP A 79 0.27 1.28 -1.15
CA ASP A 79 1.70 1.08 -1.35
C ASP A 79 2.49 2.24 -0.70
N PHE A 80 3.56 1.90 0.02
CA PHE A 80 4.28 2.89 0.82
C PHE A 80 5.01 3.93 -0.01
N ASN A 81 5.45 3.63 -1.23
CA ASN A 81 6.14 4.62 -2.06
C ASN A 81 5.18 5.72 -2.52
N TYR A 82 3.92 5.39 -2.84
CA TYR A 82 2.90 6.42 -3.10
C TYR A 82 2.55 7.23 -1.86
N ILE A 83 2.40 6.55 -0.71
CA ILE A 83 2.09 7.21 0.56
C ILE A 83 3.21 8.19 0.92
N LYS A 84 4.47 7.72 0.91
CA LYS A 84 5.66 8.52 1.24
C LYS A 84 5.83 9.70 0.30
N ARG A 85 5.66 9.50 -1.01
CA ARG A 85 5.83 10.57 -2.00
C ARG A 85 4.92 11.76 -1.73
N HIS A 86 3.74 11.55 -1.15
CA HIS A 86 2.75 12.62 -0.95
C HIS A 86 2.44 12.90 0.52
N LEU A 87 3.33 12.49 1.42
CA LEU A 87 3.10 12.53 2.86
C LEU A 87 3.00 13.97 3.39
N PRO A 88 1.87 14.37 4.02
CA PRO A 88 1.73 15.67 4.69
C PRO A 88 2.64 15.82 5.89
N HIS A 89 3.01 17.05 6.26
CA HIS A 89 3.90 17.32 7.41
C HIS A 89 3.38 16.83 8.76
N ARG A 90 2.06 16.61 8.91
CA ARG A 90 1.45 16.08 10.13
C ARG A 90 0.35 15.08 9.79
N LEU A 91 0.36 13.95 10.49
CA LEU A 91 -0.58 12.83 10.39
C LEU A 91 -0.96 12.33 11.79
N GLU A 92 -1.21 13.28 12.69
CA GLU A 92 -1.55 13.02 14.09
C GLU A 92 -2.73 12.04 14.21
N ALA A 93 -2.57 11.06 15.09
CA ALA A 93 -3.59 10.05 15.41
C ALA A 93 -4.01 9.13 14.25
N LYS A 94 -3.34 9.18 13.08
CA LYS A 94 -3.68 8.35 11.92
C LYS A 94 -3.09 6.95 12.01
N VAL A 95 -3.73 6.00 11.33
CA VAL A 95 -3.21 4.65 11.10
C VAL A 95 -2.74 4.52 9.66
N ILE A 96 -1.53 4.00 9.44
CA ILE A 96 -1.03 3.65 8.11
C ILE A 96 -1.02 2.14 7.95
N VAL A 97 -1.60 1.63 6.87
CA VAL A 97 -1.64 0.21 6.52
C VAL A 97 -0.96 0.02 5.18
N THR A 98 0.19 -0.64 5.17
CA THR A 98 1.09 -0.61 4.01
C THR A 98 1.99 -1.84 3.93
N ASN A 99 2.98 -1.83 3.04
CA ASN A 99 4.07 -2.80 2.94
C ASN A 99 5.39 -2.07 2.59
N THR A 100 6.48 -2.79 2.38
CA THR A 100 7.73 -2.19 1.84
C THR A 100 8.37 -1.05 2.67
N THR A 101 8.18 -1.02 4.00
CA THR A 101 8.76 0.00 4.90
C THR A 101 10.11 -0.43 5.47
N THR A 102 11.00 0.54 5.67
CA THR A 102 12.30 0.40 6.34
C THR A 102 12.28 1.00 7.76
N ALA A 103 13.39 0.94 8.49
CA ALA A 103 13.53 1.60 9.80
C ALA A 103 13.45 3.13 9.69
N ALA A 104 14.11 3.73 8.69
CA ALA A 104 14.04 5.18 8.44
C ALA A 104 12.61 5.63 8.11
N ASP A 105 11.82 4.77 7.47
CA ASP A 105 10.41 5.06 7.21
C ASP A 105 9.57 5.03 8.50
N VAL A 106 9.89 4.13 9.43
CA VAL A 106 9.24 4.12 10.76
C VAL A 106 9.54 5.42 11.50
N GLU A 107 10.80 5.84 11.54
CA GLU A 107 11.21 7.11 12.17
C GLU A 107 10.51 8.32 11.52
N LEU A 108 10.45 8.36 10.18
CA LEU A 108 9.72 9.39 9.44
C LEU A 108 8.25 9.45 9.84
N LEU A 109 7.57 8.30 9.91
CA LEU A 109 6.15 8.24 10.27
C LEU A 109 5.91 8.62 11.74
N THR A 110 6.80 8.21 12.66
CA THR A 110 6.76 8.60 14.07
C THR A 110 6.89 10.12 14.19
N ALA A 111 7.87 10.73 13.53
CA ALA A 111 8.09 12.18 13.53
C ALA A 111 6.91 12.98 12.95
N ARG A 112 6.10 12.36 12.08
CA ARG A 112 4.88 12.96 11.49
C ARG A 112 3.64 12.76 12.38
N GLY A 113 3.74 12.07 13.52
CA GLY A 113 2.65 11.88 14.47
C GLY A 113 1.70 10.71 14.17
N VAL A 114 2.09 9.80 13.27
CA VAL A 114 1.29 8.58 12.98
C VAL A 114 1.17 7.75 14.25
N ARG A 115 -0.01 7.22 14.54
CA ARG A 115 -0.27 6.45 15.76
C ARG A 115 0.09 4.97 15.62
N TYR A 116 -0.35 4.36 14.52
CA TYR A 116 -0.07 2.95 14.24
C TYR A 116 0.42 2.78 12.81
N LEU A 117 1.47 1.96 12.67
CA LEU A 117 1.90 1.39 11.41
C LEU A 117 1.55 -0.09 11.37
N VAL A 118 0.75 -0.48 10.39
CA VAL A 118 0.40 -1.87 10.12
C VAL A 118 1.06 -2.29 8.81
N THR A 119 1.89 -3.33 8.84
CA THR A 119 2.45 -3.91 7.61
C THR A 119 1.70 -5.19 7.23
N THR A 120 1.21 -5.27 5.99
CA THR A 120 0.44 -6.44 5.52
C THR A 120 1.31 -7.69 5.34
N THR A 121 2.62 -7.51 5.25
CA THR A 121 3.62 -8.58 5.26
C THR A 121 4.35 -8.58 6.62
N PRO A 122 4.92 -9.73 7.04
CA PRO A 122 5.82 -9.77 8.18
C PRO A 122 7.00 -8.80 8.00
N ARG A 123 7.57 -8.38 9.14
CA ARG A 123 8.82 -7.61 9.18
C ARG A 123 9.98 -8.56 9.45
N PHE A 124 11.00 -8.52 8.60
CA PHE A 124 12.26 -9.24 8.80
C PHE A 124 13.36 -8.20 9.03
N GLN A 125 14.09 -8.32 10.15
CA GLN A 125 15.20 -7.43 10.50
C GLN A 125 14.84 -5.93 10.36
N GLY A 126 13.66 -5.54 10.85
CA GLY A 126 13.21 -4.14 10.82
C GLY A 126 12.65 -3.67 9.47
N ARG A 127 12.53 -4.53 8.45
CA ARG A 127 11.96 -4.19 7.13
C ARG A 127 10.74 -5.03 6.80
N SER A 128 9.70 -4.41 6.24
CA SER A 128 8.63 -5.15 5.54
C SER A 128 8.91 -5.18 4.05
N PHE A 129 8.51 -6.24 3.35
CA PHE A 129 8.72 -6.40 1.91
C PHE A 129 7.41 -6.25 1.14
N GLY A 130 7.51 -6.10 -0.18
CA GLY A 130 6.32 -6.12 -1.04
C GLY A 130 5.69 -7.51 -1.06
N THR A 131 4.38 -7.56 -1.27
CA THR A 131 3.64 -8.84 -1.38
C THR A 131 4.21 -9.72 -2.50
N ASN A 132 4.63 -9.12 -3.60
CA ASN A 132 5.29 -9.81 -4.72
C ASN A 132 6.56 -10.55 -4.31
N VAL A 133 7.40 -9.95 -3.45
CA VAL A 133 8.62 -10.59 -2.96
C VAL A 133 8.27 -11.77 -2.06
N LEU A 134 7.31 -11.59 -1.16
CA LEU A 134 6.86 -12.66 -0.27
C LEU A 134 6.29 -13.85 -1.06
N GLU A 135 5.40 -13.59 -2.02
CA GLU A 135 4.81 -14.63 -2.89
C GLU A 135 5.88 -15.33 -3.74
N ALA A 136 6.85 -14.59 -4.27
CA ALA A 136 7.96 -15.16 -5.03
C ALA A 136 8.83 -16.06 -4.14
N THR A 137 9.14 -15.64 -2.92
CA THR A 137 9.90 -16.46 -1.96
C THR A 137 9.16 -17.75 -1.61
N LEU A 138 7.86 -17.67 -1.29
CA LEU A 138 7.05 -18.84 -0.99
C LEU A 138 6.98 -19.80 -2.19
N THR A 139 6.82 -19.25 -3.39
CA THR A 139 6.79 -20.03 -4.65
C THR A 139 8.12 -20.74 -4.90
N ALA A 140 9.24 -20.03 -4.72
CA ALA A 140 10.57 -20.59 -4.92
C ALA A 140 10.88 -21.71 -3.91
N VAL A 141 10.60 -21.48 -2.64
CA VAL A 141 10.86 -22.45 -1.56
C VAL A 141 9.97 -23.68 -1.69
N ALA A 142 8.73 -23.54 -2.17
CA ALA A 142 7.84 -24.67 -2.39
C ALA A 142 8.34 -25.65 -3.47
N GLY A 143 9.26 -25.22 -4.35
CA GLY A 143 9.98 -26.10 -5.28
C GLY A 143 9.11 -26.81 -6.33
N LYS A 144 7.87 -26.35 -6.56
CA LYS A 144 6.90 -27.06 -7.44
C LYS A 144 7.14 -26.84 -8.94
N GLY A 145 8.11 -26.01 -9.32
CA GLY A 145 8.39 -25.68 -10.73
C GLY A 145 7.25 -24.95 -11.45
N ARG A 146 6.28 -24.40 -10.72
CA ARG A 146 5.13 -23.65 -11.23
C ARG A 146 4.69 -22.58 -10.22
N PRO A 147 3.92 -21.55 -10.65
CA PRO A 147 3.23 -20.67 -9.71
C PRO A 147 2.35 -21.45 -8.74
N LEU A 148 2.33 -21.00 -7.48
CA LEU A 148 1.43 -21.52 -6.46
C LEU A 148 0.02 -20.96 -6.63
N ALA A 149 -0.99 -21.80 -6.39
CA ALA A 149 -2.36 -21.34 -6.26
C ALA A 149 -2.55 -20.59 -4.92
N ALA A 150 -3.56 -19.72 -4.84
CA ALA A 150 -3.82 -18.92 -3.63
C ALA A 150 -3.93 -19.78 -2.36
N LYS A 151 -4.63 -20.92 -2.41
CA LYS A 151 -4.75 -21.86 -1.27
C LYS A 151 -3.41 -22.47 -0.84
N GLU A 152 -2.49 -22.67 -1.78
CA GLU A 152 -1.15 -23.19 -1.46
C GLU A 152 -0.32 -22.12 -0.75
N ILE A 153 -0.45 -20.86 -1.19
CA ILE A 153 0.18 -19.71 -0.52
C ILE A 153 -0.40 -19.52 0.89
N GLU A 154 -1.73 -19.54 1.03
CA GLU A 154 -2.42 -19.43 2.33
C GLU A 154 -1.94 -20.49 3.32
N LYS A 155 -1.87 -21.75 2.89
CA LYS A 155 -1.34 -22.85 3.72
C LYS A 155 0.09 -22.61 4.17
N LEU A 156 0.98 -22.17 3.27
CA LEU A 156 2.36 -21.86 3.64
C LEU A 156 2.46 -20.67 4.61
N LEU A 157 1.63 -19.64 4.44
CA LEU A 157 1.57 -18.51 5.36
C LEU A 157 1.14 -18.96 6.76
N GLU A 158 0.18 -19.88 6.87
CA GLU A 158 -0.25 -20.47 8.13
C GLU A 158 0.86 -21.32 8.77
N GLU A 159 1.49 -22.22 8.01
CA GLU A 159 2.58 -23.10 8.49
C GLU A 159 3.78 -22.29 8.99
N LEU A 160 4.13 -21.20 8.30
CA LEU A 160 5.22 -20.30 8.67
C LEU A 160 4.81 -19.27 9.73
N ASN A 161 3.53 -19.25 10.14
CA ASN A 161 2.96 -18.25 11.04
C ASN A 161 3.26 -16.81 10.57
N PHE A 162 3.26 -16.59 9.26
CA PHE A 162 3.47 -15.27 8.67
C PHE A 162 2.22 -14.43 8.81
N LYS A 163 2.31 -13.41 9.67
CA LYS A 163 1.21 -12.52 10.01
C LYS A 163 1.54 -11.07 9.66
N PRO A 164 0.52 -10.23 9.44
CA PRO A 164 0.69 -8.79 9.47
C PRO A 164 1.34 -8.35 10.79
N ASN A 165 2.07 -7.25 10.76
CA ASN A 165 2.63 -6.66 11.97
C ASN A 165 1.89 -5.36 12.30
N ILE A 166 1.62 -5.13 13.59
CA ILE A 166 1.05 -3.89 14.11
C ILE A 166 2.12 -3.26 15.03
N THR A 167 2.57 -2.07 14.68
CA THR A 167 3.54 -1.29 15.47
C THR A 167 2.86 0.00 15.94
N GLN A 168 2.84 0.24 17.26
CA GLN A 168 2.48 1.55 17.80
C GLN A 168 3.68 2.49 17.68
N LEU A 169 3.45 3.71 17.18
CA LEU A 169 4.50 4.71 16.95
C LEU A 169 4.38 5.90 17.92
N ASN A 170 3.15 6.38 18.15
CA ASN A 170 2.82 7.46 19.10
C ASN A 170 1.57 7.08 19.93
#